data_AF-A0A7Z9JQD0-F1
#
_entry.id   AF-A0A7Z9JQD0-F1
#
_cell.length_a   1.000
_cell.length_b   1.000
_cell.length_c   1.000
_cell.angle_alpha   90.00
_cell.angle_beta   90.00
_cell.angle_gamma   90.00
#
_symmetry.space_group_name_H-M   'P 1'
#
loop_
_entity.id
_entity.type
_entity.pdbx_description
1 polymer ?
#
loop_
_entity_poly.entity_id
_entity_poly.type
_entity_poly.pdbx_seq_one_letter_code
_entity_poly.pdbx_strand_id
1 'polypeptide(L)'
;MKSTHPLTLVALALIGMCLQTPAAAQTSPIWSEEKVPNYLPHMTVPEVRDLLTRTDMVIIPVTALEQHGLHLPIGTDYYSGIERAKLIAARTDVLVAPILLPGQSPYHMGFEGTISLSSQTVQQVIVEAAESLIRHGFKRFLILNSHGGNQATTTFIVDRINHETAGIAVNLGSVAAPFQDRS
;
A
#
# COMPACT_ATOMS: atom_id res chain seq x y z
N MET A 1 70.74 -21.15 -4.13
CA MET A 1 70.49 -19.84 -3.49
C MET A 1 69.67 -18.99 -4.43
N LYS A 2 68.46 -18.59 -3.99
CA LYS A 2 67.53 -17.58 -4.55
C LYS A 2 66.81 -18.00 -5.86
N SER A 3 65.50 -18.33 -5.85
CA SER A 3 64.31 -17.44 -5.67
C SER A 3 64.16 -16.54 -6.91
N THR A 4 63.09 -16.50 -7.72
CA THR A 4 61.63 -16.65 -7.51
C THR A 4 60.92 -16.75 -8.88
N HIS A 5 59.83 -17.52 -8.97
CA HIS A 5 58.80 -17.45 -10.04
C HIS A 5 57.84 -16.26 -9.80
N PRO A 6 56.72 -16.12 -10.54
CA PRO A 6 56.54 -15.48 -11.84
C PRO A 6 55.74 -14.16 -11.70
N LEU A 7 55.81 -13.28 -12.71
CA LEU A 7 54.94 -12.11 -12.81
C LEU A 7 53.53 -12.55 -13.22
N THR A 8 52.67 -12.74 -12.24
CA THR A 8 51.23 -12.94 -12.42
C THR A 8 50.59 -11.63 -12.89
N LEU A 9 50.09 -11.61 -14.13
CA LEU A 9 49.24 -10.55 -14.66
C LEU A 9 47.93 -10.53 -13.85
N VAL A 10 47.73 -9.53 -13.01
CA VAL A 10 46.43 -9.28 -12.35
C VAL A 10 45.53 -8.59 -13.38
N ALA A 11 44.63 -9.36 -13.99
CA ALA A 11 43.54 -8.82 -14.78
C ALA A 11 42.54 -8.13 -13.84
N LEU A 12 42.51 -6.80 -13.89
CA LEU A 12 41.55 -5.97 -13.17
C LEU A 12 40.17 -6.13 -13.84
N ALA A 13 39.36 -7.07 -13.37
CA ALA A 13 37.97 -7.18 -13.77
C ALA A 13 37.16 -6.08 -13.06
N LEU A 14 37.10 -4.90 -13.67
CA LEU A 14 36.09 -3.88 -13.40
C LEU A 14 34.73 -4.43 -13.84
N ILE A 15 34.09 -5.24 -13.00
CA ILE A 15 32.68 -5.57 -13.16
C ILE A 15 31.93 -4.28 -12.86
N GLY A 16 31.43 -3.66 -13.93
CA GLY A 16 30.69 -2.41 -13.90
C GLY A 16 29.62 -2.46 -12.83
N MET A 17 29.80 -1.61 -11.82
CA MET A 17 28.74 -1.21 -10.91
C MET A 17 27.72 -0.47 -11.78
N CYS A 18 26.76 -1.24 -12.28
CA CYS A 18 25.62 -0.74 -13.03
C CYS A 18 24.85 0.14 -12.05
N LEU A 19 25.15 1.45 -12.06
CA LEU A 19 24.31 2.48 -11.48
C LEU A 19 22.98 2.36 -12.21
N GLN A 20 22.08 1.54 -11.66
CA GLN A 20 20.69 1.53 -12.06
C GLN A 20 20.17 2.93 -11.72
N THR A 21 20.17 3.81 -12.71
CA THR A 21 19.36 5.02 -12.66
C THR A 21 17.93 4.56 -12.41
N PRO A 22 17.26 5.02 -11.34
CA PRO A 22 15.85 4.72 -11.18
C PRO A 22 15.16 5.17 -12.48
N ALA A 23 14.42 4.27 -13.11
CA ALA A 23 13.72 4.56 -14.35
C ALA A 23 12.89 5.82 -14.13
N ALA A 24 13.33 6.93 -14.71
CA ALA A 24 12.68 8.23 -14.50
C ALA A 24 11.23 8.10 -14.97
N ALA A 25 10.30 8.21 -14.02
CA ALA A 25 8.89 8.28 -14.33
C ALA A 25 8.65 9.42 -15.33
N GLN A 26 7.72 9.22 -16.25
CA GLN A 26 7.42 10.15 -17.33
C GLN A 26 6.95 11.49 -16.75
N THR A 27 7.85 12.47 -16.60
CA THR A 27 7.52 13.74 -15.95
C THR A 27 6.96 14.73 -16.97
N SER A 28 5.77 15.23 -16.66
CA SER A 28 5.24 16.44 -17.28
C SER A 28 6.00 17.64 -16.73
N PRO A 29 6.26 18.71 -17.50
CA PRO A 29 6.92 19.91 -16.95
C PRO A 29 6.13 20.60 -15.84
N ILE A 30 4.82 20.30 -15.71
CA ILE A 30 3.94 20.81 -14.64
C ILE A 30 3.72 19.81 -13.50
N TRP A 31 4.19 18.56 -13.63
CA TRP A 31 3.96 17.51 -12.65
C TRP A 31 5.12 16.51 -12.61
N SER A 32 5.73 16.40 -11.43
CA SER A 32 6.70 15.38 -11.10
C SER A 32 6.18 14.53 -9.94
N GLU A 33 6.19 13.21 -10.10
CA GLU A 33 5.82 12.27 -9.04
C GLU A 33 7.02 11.36 -8.72
N GLU A 34 7.34 11.26 -7.44
CA GLU A 34 8.39 10.36 -6.96
C GLU A 34 7.82 8.96 -6.71
N LYS A 35 8.56 7.96 -7.17
CA LYS A 35 8.21 6.56 -7.02
C LYS A 35 8.34 6.12 -5.55
N VAL A 36 7.21 6.03 -4.86
CA VAL A 36 7.12 5.33 -3.56
C VAL A 36 7.35 3.81 -3.69
N PRO A 37 8.30 3.22 -2.93
CA PRO A 37 8.51 1.78 -2.90
C PRO A 37 7.28 0.99 -2.46
N ASN A 38 7.07 -0.19 -3.06
CA ASN A 38 6.00 -1.14 -2.74
C ASN A 38 4.56 -0.60 -2.86
N TYR A 39 4.36 0.64 -3.34
CA TYR A 39 3.05 1.18 -3.68
C TYR A 39 2.65 0.71 -5.08
N LEU A 40 1.62 -0.14 -5.17
CA LEU A 40 1.28 -0.89 -6.38
C LEU A 40 1.15 -0.02 -7.65
N PRO A 41 0.49 1.16 -7.63
CA PRO A 41 0.38 2.03 -8.81
C PRO A 41 1.72 2.53 -9.36
N HIS A 42 2.78 2.53 -8.54
CA HIS A 42 4.11 2.96 -8.93
C HIS A 42 4.99 1.79 -9.41
N MET A 43 4.53 0.55 -9.27
CA MET A 43 5.32 -0.64 -9.53
C MET A 43 5.13 -1.16 -10.95
N THR A 44 6.20 -1.68 -11.51
CA THR A 44 6.22 -2.49 -12.71
C THR A 44 6.00 -3.96 -12.36
N VAL A 45 5.58 -4.77 -13.33
CA VAL A 45 5.37 -6.21 -13.12
C VAL A 45 6.61 -6.93 -12.57
N PRO A 46 7.85 -6.68 -13.03
CA PRO A 46 9.04 -7.27 -12.42
C PRO A 46 9.22 -6.93 -10.94
N GLU A 47 8.93 -5.69 -10.52
CA GLU A 47 9.03 -5.29 -9.11
C GLU A 47 7.97 -5.96 -8.25
N VAL A 48 6.75 -6.13 -8.77
CA VAL A 48 5.69 -6.88 -8.07
C VAL A 48 6.09 -8.35 -7.90
N ARG A 49 6.67 -8.96 -8.94
CA ARG A 49 7.19 -10.35 -8.88
C ARG A 49 8.34 -10.49 -7.88
N ASP A 50 9.27 -9.53 -7.86
CA ASP A 50 10.36 -9.50 -6.88
C ASP A 50 9.82 -9.40 -5.44
N LEU A 51 8.91 -8.47 -5.18
CA LEU A 51 8.28 -8.31 -3.87
C LEU A 51 7.60 -9.61 -3.41
N LEU A 52 6.89 -10.30 -4.31
CA LEU A 52 6.24 -11.59 -4.02
C LEU A 52 7.19 -12.69 -3.57
N THR A 53 8.50 -12.60 -3.88
CA THR A 53 9.50 -13.55 -3.36
C THR A 53 9.82 -13.33 -1.87
N ARG A 54 9.52 -12.14 -1.35
CA ARG A 54 9.85 -11.71 0.02
C ARG A 54 8.61 -11.63 0.91
N THR A 55 7.45 -11.34 0.34
CA THR A 55 6.19 -11.14 1.07
C THR A 55 4.98 -11.40 0.18
N ASP A 56 3.91 -11.92 0.77
CA ASP A 56 2.58 -12.03 0.18
C ASP A 56 1.56 -11.15 0.93
N MET A 57 2.05 -10.15 1.68
CA MET A 57 1.26 -9.20 2.45
C MET A 57 0.87 -7.97 1.63
N VAL A 58 -0.37 -7.51 1.82
CA VAL A 58 -0.91 -6.30 1.20
C VAL A 58 -1.61 -5.43 2.24
N ILE A 59 -1.34 -4.13 2.26
CA ILE A 59 -2.18 -3.13 2.90
C ILE A 59 -3.22 -2.64 1.89
N ILE A 60 -4.50 -2.73 2.24
CA ILE A 60 -5.59 -2.11 1.48
C ILE A 60 -6.18 -0.97 2.31
N PRO A 61 -6.01 0.29 1.89
CA PRO A 61 -6.58 1.44 2.59
C PRO A 61 -8.09 1.52 2.35
N VAL A 62 -8.84 1.74 3.44
CA VAL A 62 -10.29 2.03 3.43
C VAL A 62 -10.46 3.42 4.03
N THR A 63 -10.78 4.40 3.19
CA THR A 63 -10.76 5.83 3.54
C THR A 63 -12.14 6.48 3.40
N ALA A 64 -12.22 7.79 3.61
CA ALA A 64 -13.43 8.58 3.40
C ALA A 64 -13.11 9.89 2.67
N LEU A 65 -14.13 10.50 2.07
CA LEU A 65 -14.08 11.82 1.45
C LEU A 65 -15.26 12.63 1.98
N GLU A 66 -15.01 13.38 3.05
CA GLU A 66 -16.05 14.01 3.86
C GLU A 66 -15.60 15.33 4.46
N GLN A 67 -16.56 16.17 4.85
CA GLN A 67 -16.25 17.43 5.51
C GLN A 67 -15.40 17.22 6.78
N HIS A 68 -14.44 18.13 7.02
CA HIS A 68 -13.66 18.22 8.27
C HIS A 68 -13.67 19.65 8.82
N GLY A 69 -14.85 20.28 8.80
CA GLY A 69 -15.05 21.68 9.16
C GLY A 69 -14.41 22.66 8.16
N LEU A 70 -14.35 23.94 8.53
CA LEU A 70 -13.93 25.02 7.63
C LEU A 70 -12.41 25.16 7.45
N HIS A 71 -11.60 24.32 8.12
CA HIS A 71 -10.16 24.50 8.22
C HIS A 71 -9.34 23.32 7.66
N LEU A 72 -9.97 22.17 7.43
CA LEU A 72 -9.32 20.99 6.87
C LEU A 72 -9.91 20.63 5.51
N PRO A 73 -9.11 20.04 4.60
CA PRO A 73 -9.62 19.53 3.34
C PRO A 73 -10.62 18.39 3.53
N ILE A 74 -11.57 18.28 2.61
CA ILE A 74 -12.51 17.15 2.52
C ILE A 74 -11.76 15.79 2.41
N GLY A 75 -10.56 15.81 1.82
CA GLY A 75 -9.70 14.64 1.66
C GLY A 75 -8.88 14.25 2.89
N THR A 76 -9.15 14.77 4.09
CA THR A 76 -8.30 14.53 5.27
C THR A 76 -8.11 13.02 5.55
N ASP A 77 -9.19 12.26 5.61
CA ASP A 77 -9.13 10.80 5.84
C ASP A 77 -8.53 10.05 4.64
N TYR A 78 -8.76 10.57 3.42
CA TYR A 78 -8.20 10.06 2.18
C TYR A 78 -6.68 10.12 2.19
N TYR A 79 -6.12 11.32 2.40
CA TYR A 79 -4.67 11.55 2.43
C TYR A 79 -4.03 10.82 3.61
N SER A 80 -4.62 10.91 4.80
CA SER A 80 -4.11 10.23 6.00
C SER A 80 -4.01 8.71 5.79
N GLY A 81 -5.04 8.11 5.18
CA GLY A 81 -5.07 6.67 4.91
C GLY A 81 -3.96 6.21 3.98
N ILE A 82 -3.82 6.83 2.81
CA ILE A 82 -2.85 6.39 1.81
C ILE A 82 -1.41 6.75 2.19
N GLU A 83 -1.17 7.95 2.73
CA GLU A 83 0.19 8.37 3.08
C GLU A 83 0.72 7.57 4.27
N ARG A 84 -0.13 7.23 5.25
CA ARG A 84 0.26 6.29 6.31
C ARG A 84 0.60 4.90 5.76
N ALA A 85 -0.18 4.38 4.81
CA ALA A 85 0.13 3.09 4.18
C ALA A 85 1.47 3.11 3.45
N LYS A 86 1.73 4.16 2.66
CA LYS A 86 2.99 4.39 1.95
C LYS A 86 4.19 4.47 2.90
N LEU A 87 4.05 5.19 4.02
CA LEU A 87 5.11 5.28 5.05
C LEU A 87 5.43 3.93 5.69
N ILE A 88 4.44 3.05 5.88
CA ILE A 88 4.67 1.68 6.35
C ILE A 88 5.47 0.89 5.30
N ALA A 89 5.05 0.96 4.03
CA ALA A 89 5.68 0.23 2.94
C ALA A 89 7.08 0.73 2.57
N ALA A 90 7.38 2.00 2.83
CA ALA A 90 8.73 2.54 2.71
C ALA A 90 9.71 1.93 3.73
N ARG A 91 9.21 1.29 4.79
CA ARG A 91 10.01 0.71 5.89
C ARG A 91 9.86 -0.80 6.02
N THR A 92 9.00 -1.42 5.22
CA THR A 92 8.64 -2.83 5.34
C THR A 92 8.33 -3.44 3.97
N ASP A 93 8.49 -4.76 3.87
CA ASP A 93 8.08 -5.50 2.68
C ASP A 93 6.60 -5.83 2.75
N VAL A 94 5.78 -4.84 2.40
CA VAL A 94 4.33 -4.99 2.24
C VAL A 94 3.87 -4.18 1.04
N LEU A 95 3.06 -4.79 0.18
CA LEU A 95 2.45 -4.10 -0.96
C LEU A 95 1.39 -3.12 -0.44
N VAL A 96 1.30 -1.91 -1.00
CA VAL A 96 0.18 -1.00 -0.74
C VAL A 96 -0.69 -0.91 -1.97
N ALA A 97 -1.95 -1.31 -1.85
CA ALA A 97 -2.96 -1.08 -2.87
C ALA A 97 -3.32 0.43 -2.96
N PRO A 98 -3.77 0.92 -4.14
CA PRO A 98 -4.35 2.27 -4.22
C PRO A 98 -5.58 2.39 -3.33
N ILE A 99 -6.02 3.63 -3.09
CA ILE A 99 -7.39 3.85 -2.63
C ILE A 99 -8.32 3.50 -3.80
N LEU A 100 -9.15 2.49 -3.59
CA LEU A 100 -10.04 1.97 -4.62
C LEU A 100 -11.32 2.82 -4.76
N LEU A 101 -11.81 3.39 -3.65
CA LEU A 101 -13.01 4.21 -3.61
C LEU A 101 -13.13 5.04 -2.32
N PRO A 102 -13.95 6.11 -2.31
CA PRO A 102 -14.38 6.75 -1.07
C PRO A 102 -15.27 5.81 -0.24
N GLY A 103 -15.19 5.91 1.09
CA GLY A 103 -15.91 5.04 2.01
C GLY A 103 -17.33 5.49 2.37
N GLN A 104 -17.72 5.20 3.62
CA GLN A 104 -18.99 5.60 4.23
C GLN A 104 -18.85 6.91 4.98
N SER A 105 -19.66 7.90 4.61
CA SER A 105 -19.78 9.18 5.29
C SER A 105 -21.23 9.71 5.32
N PRO A 106 -22.26 8.87 5.57
CA PRO A 106 -23.67 9.29 5.40
C PRO A 106 -24.06 10.45 6.30
N TYR A 107 -23.47 10.54 7.50
CA TYR A 107 -23.71 11.62 8.47
C TYR A 107 -23.16 12.98 8.01
N HIS A 108 -22.28 12.99 7.01
CA HIS A 108 -21.66 14.19 6.45
C HIS A 108 -22.32 14.66 5.14
N MET A 109 -23.39 14.00 4.70
CA MET A 109 -24.12 14.36 3.46
C MET A 109 -24.89 15.69 3.55
N GLY A 110 -24.97 16.30 4.74
CA GLY A 110 -25.47 17.67 4.90
C GLY A 110 -24.49 18.77 4.46
N PHE A 111 -23.28 18.39 4.04
CA PHE A 111 -22.20 19.32 3.67
C PHE A 111 -21.74 19.05 2.24
N GLU A 112 -21.54 20.11 1.46
CA GLU A 112 -21.17 20.04 0.05
C GLU A 112 -19.78 19.42 -0.14
N GLY A 113 -19.66 18.55 -1.14
CA GLY A 113 -18.40 17.89 -1.51
C GLY A 113 -18.14 16.54 -0.82
N THR A 114 -18.91 16.17 0.20
CA THR A 114 -18.88 14.80 0.76
C THR A 114 -19.33 13.79 -0.30
N ILE A 115 -18.57 12.71 -0.47
CA ILE A 115 -18.97 11.55 -1.27
C ILE A 115 -19.07 10.34 -0.35
N SER A 116 -20.29 9.85 -0.14
CA SER A 116 -20.55 8.61 0.61
C SER A 116 -21.09 7.53 -0.31
N LEU A 117 -20.50 6.35 -0.27
CA LEU A 117 -21.04 5.17 -0.94
C LEU A 117 -22.04 4.43 -0.03
N SER A 118 -22.43 3.20 -0.38
CA SER A 118 -23.06 2.25 0.54
C SER A 118 -22.02 1.27 1.11
N SER A 119 -22.25 0.76 2.33
CA SER A 119 -21.33 -0.22 2.94
C SER A 119 -21.16 -1.46 2.05
N GLN A 120 -22.24 -1.91 1.39
CA GLN A 120 -22.20 -3.03 0.45
C GLN A 120 -21.27 -2.76 -0.73
N THR A 121 -21.34 -1.57 -1.33
CA THR A 121 -20.48 -1.18 -2.46
C THR A 121 -19.02 -1.16 -2.04
N VAL A 122 -18.72 -0.54 -0.89
CA VAL A 122 -17.35 -0.48 -0.35
C VAL A 122 -16.82 -1.89 -0.12
N GLN A 123 -17.59 -2.75 0.55
CA GLN A 123 -17.20 -4.14 0.79
C GLN A 123 -16.91 -4.89 -0.50
N GLN A 124 -17.81 -4.80 -1.49
CA GLN A 124 -17.70 -5.55 -2.73
C GLN A 124 -16.41 -5.22 -3.48
N VAL A 125 -16.08 -3.95 -3.63
CA VAL A 125 -14.86 -3.53 -4.35
C VAL A 125 -13.60 -3.96 -3.61
N ILE A 126 -13.56 -3.85 -2.29
CA ILE A 126 -12.39 -4.29 -1.52
C ILE A 126 -12.20 -5.82 -1.61
N VAL A 127 -13.28 -6.59 -1.51
CA VAL A 127 -13.22 -8.06 -1.62
C VAL A 127 -12.79 -8.49 -3.04
N GLU A 128 -13.36 -7.92 -4.10
CA GLU A 128 -12.96 -8.23 -5.49
C GLU A 128 -11.50 -7.84 -5.79
N ALA A 129 -11.02 -6.74 -5.21
CA ALA A 129 -9.62 -6.36 -5.30
C ALA A 129 -8.72 -7.37 -4.57
N ALA A 130 -9.10 -7.81 -3.36
CA ALA A 130 -8.39 -8.85 -2.63
C ALA A 130 -8.36 -10.17 -3.43
N GLU A 131 -9.48 -10.62 -4.00
CA GLU A 131 -9.55 -11.81 -4.86
C GLU A 131 -8.61 -11.69 -6.08
N SER A 132 -8.55 -10.51 -6.69
CA SER A 132 -7.63 -10.25 -7.80
C SER A 132 -6.17 -10.38 -7.38
N LEU A 133 -5.81 -9.88 -6.20
CA LEU A 133 -4.46 -10.02 -5.65
C LEU A 133 -4.17 -11.46 -5.19
N ILE A 134 -5.17 -12.19 -4.69
CA ILE A 134 -5.08 -13.62 -4.39
C ILE A 134 -4.72 -14.42 -5.63
N ARG A 135 -5.33 -14.12 -6.78
CA ARG A 135 -4.98 -14.75 -8.07
C ARG A 135 -3.51 -14.53 -8.46
N HIS A 136 -2.86 -13.47 -7.97
CA HIS A 136 -1.46 -13.17 -8.20
C HIS A 136 -0.50 -13.70 -7.12
N GLY A 137 -1.03 -14.31 -6.05
CA GLY A 137 -0.23 -14.97 -5.01
C GLY A 137 -0.17 -14.22 -3.68
N PHE A 138 -0.81 -13.06 -3.55
CA PHE A 138 -0.94 -12.36 -2.26
C PHE A 138 -2.00 -13.03 -1.38
N LYS A 139 -1.71 -13.28 -0.10
CA LYS A 139 -2.60 -14.06 0.76
C LYS A 139 -2.94 -13.38 2.08
N ARG A 140 -2.17 -12.36 2.49
CA ARG A 140 -2.30 -11.73 3.80
C ARG A 140 -2.68 -10.26 3.62
N PHE A 141 -3.85 -9.87 4.12
CA PHE A 141 -4.44 -8.55 3.90
C PHE A 141 -4.54 -7.77 5.21
N LEU A 142 -3.90 -6.61 5.23
CA LEU A 142 -3.98 -5.63 6.31
C LEU A 142 -4.96 -4.53 5.87
N ILE A 143 -6.18 -4.59 6.38
CA ILE A 143 -7.18 -3.56 6.06
C ILE A 143 -6.90 -2.34 6.93
N LEU A 144 -6.50 -1.24 6.30
CA LEU A 144 -6.14 -0.01 6.99
C LEU A 144 -7.30 0.99 6.92
N ASN A 145 -8.10 1.05 7.97
CA ASN A 145 -9.14 2.06 8.09
C ASN A 145 -8.55 3.40 8.54
N SER A 146 -8.89 4.50 7.87
CA SER A 146 -8.56 5.87 8.28
C SER A 146 -9.76 6.71 8.71
N HIS A 147 -10.98 6.16 8.72
CA HIS A 147 -12.20 6.91 9.01
C HIS A 147 -13.11 6.17 10.01
N GLY A 148 -13.62 6.87 11.02
CA GLY A 148 -14.44 6.29 12.09
C GLY A 148 -15.75 5.65 11.61
N GLY A 149 -16.44 6.25 10.64
CA GLY A 149 -17.70 5.72 10.08
C GLY A 149 -17.52 4.42 9.28
N ASN A 150 -16.29 4.06 8.91
CA ASN A 150 -15.99 2.83 8.21
C ASN A 150 -15.75 1.63 9.14
N GLN A 151 -15.73 1.79 10.47
CA GLN A 151 -15.33 0.69 11.38
C GLN A 151 -16.14 -0.60 11.18
N ALA A 152 -17.47 -0.52 11.14
CA ALA A 152 -18.32 -1.68 10.89
C ALA A 152 -18.08 -2.27 9.49
N THR A 153 -17.99 -1.42 8.46
CA THR A 153 -17.67 -1.81 7.08
C THR A 153 -16.33 -2.55 7.00
N THR A 154 -15.29 -2.06 7.69
CA THR A 154 -13.97 -2.70 7.76
C THR A 154 -14.05 -4.07 8.42
N THR A 155 -14.81 -4.22 9.51
CA THR A 155 -15.03 -5.53 10.13
C THR A 155 -15.66 -6.51 9.15
N PHE A 156 -16.70 -6.10 8.41
CA PHE A 156 -17.32 -6.96 7.40
C PHE A 156 -16.39 -7.29 6.23
N ILE A 157 -15.57 -6.34 5.77
CA ILE A 157 -14.54 -6.62 4.74
C ILE A 157 -13.60 -7.73 5.22
N VAL A 158 -13.07 -7.61 6.44
CA VAL A 158 -12.16 -8.60 7.02
C VAL A 158 -12.83 -9.96 7.10
N ASP A 159 -14.06 -10.00 7.61
CA ASP A 159 -14.85 -11.22 7.75
C ASP A 159 -15.11 -11.90 6.39
N ARG A 160 -15.53 -11.12 5.40
CA ARG A 160 -15.78 -11.61 4.04
C ARG A 160 -14.51 -12.16 3.39
N ILE A 161 -13.37 -11.47 3.47
CA ILE A 161 -12.12 -12.00 2.93
C ILE A 161 -11.77 -13.35 3.60
N ASN A 162 -11.91 -13.45 4.92
CA ASN A 162 -11.59 -14.66 5.68
C ASN A 162 -12.54 -15.84 5.41
N HIS A 163 -13.80 -15.59 5.07
CA HIS A 163 -14.81 -16.64 4.88
C HIS A 163 -15.11 -16.97 3.41
N GLU A 164 -15.04 -15.98 2.53
CA GLU A 164 -15.43 -16.10 1.11
C GLU A 164 -14.22 -16.38 0.19
N THR A 165 -12.99 -16.17 0.68
CA THR A 165 -11.77 -16.28 -0.15
C THR A 165 -10.71 -17.18 0.49
N ALA A 166 -9.61 -17.41 -0.23
CA ALA A 166 -8.44 -18.12 0.29
C ALA A 166 -7.44 -17.21 1.05
N GLY A 167 -7.76 -15.92 1.20
CA GLY A 167 -6.93 -14.94 1.89
C GLY A 167 -7.18 -14.91 3.40
N ILE A 168 -6.23 -14.31 4.14
CA ILE A 168 -6.34 -14.01 5.56
C ILE A 168 -6.28 -12.49 5.72
N ALA A 169 -7.34 -11.89 6.25
CA ALA A 169 -7.43 -10.47 6.51
C ALA A 169 -7.48 -10.15 8.01
N VAL A 170 -6.91 -9.00 8.38
CA VAL A 170 -7.05 -8.38 9.70
C VAL A 170 -7.26 -6.87 9.56
N ASN A 171 -7.96 -6.27 10.53
CA ASN A 171 -8.01 -4.81 10.66
C ASN A 171 -6.69 -4.33 11.30
N LEU A 172 -5.87 -3.61 10.54
CA LEU A 172 -4.54 -3.17 10.98
C LEU A 172 -4.60 -2.27 12.22
N GLY A 173 -5.62 -1.41 12.34
CA GLY A 173 -5.77 -0.56 13.53
C GLY A 173 -5.97 -1.38 14.80
N SER A 174 -6.79 -2.42 14.73
CA SER A 174 -7.09 -3.29 15.87
C SER A 174 -5.89 -4.13 16.31
N VAL A 175 -5.11 -4.69 15.37
CA VAL A 175 -3.89 -5.45 15.72
C VAL A 175 -2.75 -4.56 16.20
N ALA A 176 -2.70 -3.29 15.78
CA ALA A 176 -1.67 -2.36 16.19
C ALA A 176 -1.95 -1.72 17.57
N ALA A 177 -3.21 -1.69 18.03
CA ALA A 177 -3.62 -0.99 19.24
C ALA A 177 -2.76 -1.32 20.49
N PRO A 178 -2.41 -2.59 20.78
CA PRO A 178 -1.58 -2.91 21.96
C PRO A 178 -0.16 -2.31 21.94
N PHE A 179 0.30 -1.85 20.78
CA PHE A 179 1.63 -1.26 20.58
C PHE A 179 1.62 0.26 20.58
N GLN A 180 0.44 0.90 20.54
CA GLN A 180 0.29 2.36 20.50
C GLN A 180 0.34 3.00 21.90
N ASP A 181 -0.15 2.31 22.92
CA ASP A 181 -0.24 2.82 24.30
C ASP A 181 1.07 2.69 25.12
N ARG A 182 2.20 2.41 24.45
CA ARG A 182 3.50 2.15 25.10
C ARG A 182 4.53 3.27 24.92
N SER A 183 4.12 4.44 24.43
CA SER A 183 4.96 5.64 24.27
C SER A 183 4.75 6.64 25.40
#